data_AF-E9E5T5-F1
#
_entry.id   AF-E9E5T5-F1
#
_cell.length_a   1.000
_cell.length_b   1.000
_cell.length_c   1.000
_cell.angle_alpha   90.00
_cell.angle_beta   90.00
_cell.angle_gamma   90.00
#
_symmetry.space_group_name_H-M   'P 1'
#
loop_
_entity.id
_entity.type
_entity.pdbx_description
1 polymer ?
#
loop_
_entity_poly.entity_id
_entity_poly.type
_entity_poly.pdbx_seq_one_letter_code
_entity_poly.pdbx_strand_id
1 'polypeptide(L)'
;MTATTTLAAPPPTTCCPSCGLSTAPSALAEADLALARQKIAQLESIINDLNAKASDAVGRCAKYDEELHALRAQHQHRPSTPQRPPSQTSPSPATTTTTQSPTLPSRLSSFLYPRKSTPTLRADTRRQNSLPLPAPPPPPPLFPDAASTEDLVEALTREQTLRREAERRLSATSKEVEELSVSLFEQANEMVAAERRARAKLEERVGELEKRDDDKGRRLDRLEAAVARIERVRGMLGK
;
A
#
# COMPACT_ATOMS: atom_id res chain seq x y z
N MET A 1 -25.70 -92.07 -32.99
CA MET A 1 -26.67 -90.98 -33.31
C MET A 1 -27.20 -90.52 -31.96
N THR A 2 -27.02 -89.29 -31.48
CA THR A 2 -27.01 -87.96 -32.10
C THR A 2 -26.22 -86.99 -31.20
N ALA A 3 -25.34 -86.17 -31.78
CA ALA A 3 -24.73 -85.02 -31.11
C ALA A 3 -25.66 -83.82 -31.26
N THR A 4 -25.98 -83.12 -30.16
CA THR A 4 -26.79 -81.90 -30.17
C THR A 4 -25.86 -80.71 -30.01
N THR A 5 -25.76 -79.92 -31.07
CA THR A 5 -24.98 -78.68 -31.18
C THR A 5 -25.77 -77.52 -30.55
N THR A 6 -25.22 -76.92 -29.49
CA THR A 6 -25.72 -75.67 -28.90
C THR A 6 -25.25 -74.49 -29.76
N LEU A 7 -26.19 -73.76 -30.35
CA LEU A 7 -25.98 -72.54 -31.12
C LEU A 7 -25.81 -71.34 -30.17
N ALA A 8 -24.73 -70.57 -30.34
CA ALA A 8 -24.45 -69.33 -29.60
C ALA A 8 -25.36 -68.18 -30.09
N ALA A 9 -25.91 -67.42 -29.14
CA ALA A 9 -26.74 -66.24 -29.37
C ALA A 9 -25.90 -64.95 -29.57
N PRO A 10 -26.37 -63.96 -30.35
CA PRO A 10 -25.62 -62.75 -30.69
C PRO A 10 -25.69 -61.66 -29.57
N PRO A 11 -24.78 -60.66 -29.58
CA PRO A 11 -24.70 -59.63 -28.53
C PRO A 11 -25.83 -58.58 -28.63
N PRO A 12 -26.19 -57.91 -27.52
CA PRO A 12 -27.23 -56.89 -27.50
C PRO A 12 -26.77 -55.59 -28.18
N THR A 13 -27.50 -55.14 -29.21
CA THR A 13 -27.37 -53.81 -29.79
C THR A 13 -28.30 -52.83 -29.05
N THR A 14 -27.72 -51.88 -28.33
CA THR A 14 -28.45 -50.83 -27.61
C THR A 14 -28.72 -49.65 -28.55
N CYS A 15 -29.90 -49.62 -29.17
CA CYS A 15 -30.35 -48.52 -30.04
C CYS A 15 -31.05 -47.42 -29.21
N CYS A 16 -30.71 -46.15 -29.44
CA CYS A 16 -31.37 -45.00 -28.80
C CYS A 16 -32.68 -44.63 -29.56
N PRO A 17 -33.84 -44.54 -28.90
CA PRO A 17 -35.14 -44.42 -29.56
C PRO A 17 -35.43 -43.05 -30.19
N SER A 18 -34.55 -42.05 -30.05
CA SER A 18 -34.76 -40.70 -30.61
C SER A 18 -33.98 -40.41 -31.89
N CYS A 19 -32.99 -41.22 -32.29
CA CYS A 19 -32.14 -40.89 -33.45
C CYS A 19 -31.74 -42.08 -34.34
N GLY A 20 -32.13 -43.32 -34.03
CA GLY A 20 -31.99 -44.47 -34.95
C GLY A 20 -30.57 -44.89 -35.34
N LEU A 21 -29.55 -44.18 -34.86
CA LEU A 21 -28.15 -44.49 -35.10
C LEU A 21 -27.70 -45.58 -34.13
N SER A 22 -27.48 -46.78 -34.65
CA SER A 22 -26.69 -47.81 -33.98
C SER A 22 -25.23 -47.36 -34.02
N THR A 23 -24.85 -46.44 -33.14
CA THR A 23 -23.46 -46.08 -32.91
C THR A 23 -22.77 -47.24 -32.20
N ALA A 24 -22.32 -48.23 -32.98
CA ALA A 24 -21.09 -48.91 -32.57
C ALA A 24 -20.05 -47.79 -32.44
N PRO A 25 -19.47 -47.57 -31.26
CA PRO A 25 -18.46 -46.53 -31.11
C PRO A 25 -17.35 -46.87 -32.10
N SER A 26 -17.14 -46.02 -33.10
CA SER A 26 -15.94 -46.14 -33.92
C SER A 26 -14.78 -46.01 -32.94
N ALA A 27 -13.83 -46.95 -32.92
CA ALA A 27 -12.75 -46.98 -31.94
C ALA A 27 -12.00 -45.63 -31.79
N LEU A 28 -12.00 -44.82 -32.85
CA LEU A 28 -11.50 -43.44 -32.87
C LEU A 28 -12.32 -42.48 -31.97
N ALA A 29 -13.66 -42.55 -32.01
CA ALA A 29 -14.54 -41.72 -31.18
C ALA A 29 -14.45 -42.09 -29.69
N GLU A 30 -14.21 -43.37 -29.37
CA GLU A 30 -13.93 -43.81 -28.00
C GLU A 30 -12.58 -43.30 -27.48
N ALA A 31 -11.55 -43.28 -28.33
CA ALA A 31 -10.24 -42.73 -28.00
C ALA A 31 -10.30 -41.21 -27.76
N ASP A 32 -11.01 -40.46 -28.61
CA ASP A 32 -11.19 -39.01 -28.45
C ASP A 32 -11.97 -38.67 -27.17
N LEU A 33 -12.99 -39.47 -26.83
CA LEU A 33 -13.79 -39.30 -25.62
C LEU A 33 -12.99 -39.66 -24.35
N ALA A 34 -12.09 -40.64 -24.43
CA ALA A 34 -11.14 -40.95 -23.36
C ALA A 34 -10.12 -39.81 -23.14
N LEU A 35 -9.58 -39.24 -24.23
CA LEU A 35 -8.68 -38.08 -24.18
C LEU A 35 -9.38 -36.86 -23.57
N ALA A 36 -10.62 -36.59 -23.99
CA ALA A 36 -11.43 -35.51 -23.43
C ALA A 36 -11.64 -35.68 -21.91
N ARG A 37 -11.97 -36.90 -21.45
CA ARG A 37 -12.11 -37.22 -20.02
C ARG A 37 -10.80 -37.01 -19.25
N GLN A 38 -9.67 -37.42 -19.81
CA GLN A 38 -8.35 -37.19 -19.19
C GLN A 38 -8.04 -35.69 -19.07
N LYS A 39 -8.34 -34.92 -20.11
CA LYS A 39 -8.14 -33.47 -20.12
C LYS A 39 -9.04 -32.77 -19.11
N ILE A 40 -10.28 -33.20 -18.97
CA ILE A 40 -11.20 -32.68 -17.95
C ILE A 40 -10.65 -32.95 -16.56
N ALA A 41 -10.23 -34.19 -16.26
CA ALA A 41 -9.64 -34.53 -14.97
C ALA A 41 -8.37 -33.70 -14.66
N GLN A 42 -7.53 -33.45 -15.67
CA GLN A 42 -6.36 -32.58 -15.51
C GLN A 42 -6.76 -31.13 -15.21
N LEU A 43 -7.76 -30.60 -15.92
CA LEU A 43 -8.24 -29.24 -15.70
C LEU A 43 -8.88 -29.08 -14.32
N GLU A 44 -9.66 -30.07 -13.87
CA GLU A 44 -10.24 -30.10 -12.53
C GLU A 44 -9.16 -30.12 -11.44
N SER A 45 -8.10 -30.92 -11.62
CA SER A 45 -6.92 -30.90 -10.74
C SER A 45 -6.27 -29.52 -10.68
N ILE A 46 -6.06 -28.87 -11.83
CA ILE A 46 -5.45 -27.53 -11.90
C ILE A 46 -6.34 -26.50 -11.21
N ILE A 47 -7.66 -26.57 -11.41
CA ILE A 47 -8.62 -25.67 -10.76
C ILE A 47 -8.57 -25.86 -9.23
N ASN A 48 -8.53 -27.10 -8.75
CA ASN A 48 -8.43 -27.39 -7.32
C ASN A 48 -7.14 -26.83 -6.71
N ASP A 49 -6.00 -27.01 -7.38
CA ASP A 49 -4.71 -26.46 -6.95
C ASP A 49 -4.70 -24.93 -6.94
N LEU A 50 -5.27 -24.30 -7.97
CA LEU A 50 -5.39 -22.85 -8.03
C LEU A 50 -6.31 -22.32 -6.93
N ASN A 51 -7.41 -23.02 -6.64
CA ASN A 51 -8.32 -22.65 -5.57
C ASN A 51 -7.66 -22.80 -4.19
N ALA A 52 -6.89 -23.88 -3.98
CA ALA A 52 -6.09 -24.05 -2.76
C ALA A 52 -5.08 -22.89 -2.60
N LYS A 53 -4.37 -22.51 -3.66
CA LYS A 53 -3.44 -21.37 -3.66
C LYS A 53 -4.14 -20.03 -3.41
N ALA A 54 -5.32 -19.82 -3.99
CA ALA A 54 -6.11 -18.63 -3.76
C ALA A 54 -6.55 -18.54 -2.30
N SER A 55 -7.00 -19.65 -1.71
CA SER A 55 -7.40 -19.70 -0.31
C SER A 55 -6.24 -19.44 0.66
N ASP A 56 -5.04 -19.97 0.38
CA ASP A 56 -3.83 -19.67 1.13
C ASP A 56 -3.40 -18.20 1.01
N ALA A 57 -3.50 -17.62 -0.20
CA ALA A 57 -3.21 -16.21 -0.42
C ALA A 57 -4.16 -15.30 0.37
N VAL A 58 -5.47 -15.60 0.36
CA VAL A 58 -6.48 -14.88 1.17
C VAL A 58 -6.17 -15.00 2.66
N GLY A 59 -5.78 -16.19 3.12
CA GLY A 59 -5.37 -16.40 4.52
C GLY A 59 -4.14 -15.57 4.91
N ARG A 60 -3.18 -15.37 4.00
CA ARG A 60 -2.04 -14.47 4.22
C ARG A 60 -2.47 -12.99 4.22
N CYS A 61 -3.36 -12.59 3.32
CA CYS A 61 -3.92 -11.23 3.33
C CYS A 61 -4.61 -10.91 4.66
N ALA A 62 -5.42 -11.83 5.19
CA ALA A 62 -6.07 -11.65 6.48
C ALA A 62 -5.07 -11.42 7.63
N LYS A 63 -3.96 -12.17 7.66
CA LYS A 63 -2.88 -11.96 8.65
C LYS A 63 -2.24 -10.58 8.54
N TYR A 64 -1.97 -10.11 7.31
CA TYR A 64 -1.42 -8.77 7.10
C TYR A 64 -2.43 -7.67 7.47
N ASP A 65 -3.72 -7.88 7.22
CA ASP A 65 -4.77 -6.94 7.61
C ASP A 65 -4.86 -6.81 9.14
N GLU A 66 -4.75 -7.92 9.88
CA GLU A 66 -4.67 -7.91 11.35
C GLU A 66 -3.42 -7.18 11.86
N GLU A 67 -2.25 -7.42 11.26
CA GLU A 67 -1.01 -6.71 11.61
C GLU A 67 -1.12 -5.20 11.35
N LEU A 68 -1.70 -4.79 10.22
CA LEU A 68 -1.96 -3.39 9.91
C LEU A 68 -2.92 -2.77 10.93
N HIS A 69 -3.95 -3.51 11.35
CA HIS A 69 -4.88 -3.06 12.37
C HIS A 69 -4.19 -2.89 13.73
N ALA A 70 -3.34 -3.84 14.13
CA ALA A 70 -2.56 -3.78 15.36
C ALA A 70 -1.58 -2.59 15.38
N LEU A 71 -0.87 -2.33 14.28
CA LEU A 71 0.04 -1.20 14.16
C LEU A 71 -0.69 0.15 14.25
N ARG A 72 -1.88 0.25 13.63
CA ARG A 72 -2.73 1.44 13.73
C ARG A 72 -3.21 1.66 15.17
N ALA A 73 -3.66 0.61 15.85
CA ALA A 73 -4.05 0.70 17.26
C ALA A 73 -2.87 1.11 18.16
N GLN A 74 -1.67 0.56 17.94
CA GLN A 74 -0.45 0.94 18.67
C GLN A 74 -0.10 2.42 18.47
N HIS A 75 -0.24 2.94 17.24
CA HIS A 75 -0.02 4.35 16.95
C HIS A 75 -1.07 5.26 17.60
N GLN A 76 -2.34 4.83 17.67
CA GLN A 76 -3.40 5.58 18.36
C GLN A 76 -3.24 5.57 19.88
N HIS A 77 -2.66 4.50 20.45
CA HIS A 77 -2.49 4.36 21.89
C HIS A 77 -1.15 4.88 22.43
N ARG A 78 -0.21 5.37 21.60
CA ARG A 78 1.03 6.00 22.10
C ARG A 78 0.67 7.36 22.72
N PRO A 79 0.66 7.50 24.06
CA PRO A 79 0.47 8.80 24.68
C PRO A 79 1.74 9.59 24.43
N SER A 80 1.62 10.81 23.92
CA SER A 80 2.67 11.81 23.96
C SER A 80 3.03 12.07 25.43
N THR A 81 4.07 11.41 25.93
CA THR A 81 4.66 11.71 27.24
C THR A 81 5.52 12.97 27.12
N PRO A 82 5.25 14.04 27.88
CA PRO A 82 6.18 15.14 28.07
C PRO A 82 7.10 14.79 29.22
N GLN A 83 8.36 14.40 28.95
CA GLN A 83 9.35 14.21 30.01
C GLN A 83 10.62 15.01 29.74
N ARG A 84 10.67 16.17 30.41
CA ARG A 84 11.87 16.94 30.75
C ARG A 84 12.40 16.45 32.11
N PRO A 85 13.71 16.30 32.29
CA PRO A 85 14.37 16.55 33.58
C PRO A 85 15.14 17.89 33.56
N PRO A 86 15.16 18.66 34.67
CA PRO A 86 15.90 19.91 34.77
C PRO A 86 17.28 19.77 35.48
N SER A 87 18.16 20.75 35.21
CA SER A 87 19.42 21.12 35.92
C SER A 87 20.66 20.31 35.49
N GLN A 88 21.85 20.86 35.16
CA GLN A 88 22.59 21.98 35.78
C GLN A 88 23.63 22.63 34.80
N THR A 89 23.77 23.97 34.92
CA THR A 89 24.97 24.86 34.79
C THR A 89 25.88 24.91 33.54
N SER A 90 25.73 26.01 32.77
CA SER A 90 26.65 26.99 32.09
C SER A 90 28.16 26.73 31.85
N PRO A 91 28.88 27.49 30.98
CA PRO A 91 28.49 28.61 30.09
C PRO A 91 28.88 28.47 28.59
N SER A 92 28.31 29.36 27.78
CA SER A 92 28.53 29.56 26.33
C SER A 92 29.94 30.11 25.99
N PRO A 93 30.38 30.06 24.71
CA PRO A 93 30.07 31.20 23.85
C PRO A 93 29.77 30.90 22.36
N ALA A 94 29.06 31.88 21.77
CA ALA A 94 29.15 32.36 20.39
C ALA A 94 28.45 31.55 19.25
N THR A 95 27.30 32.11 18.84
CA THR A 95 26.92 32.46 17.46
C THR A 95 27.34 31.52 16.32
N THR A 96 26.36 30.87 15.68
CA THR A 96 26.02 31.10 14.27
C THR A 96 24.69 30.41 13.92
N THR A 97 23.89 31.16 13.17
CA THR A 97 22.66 30.75 12.47
C THR A 97 22.92 29.56 11.53
N THR A 98 22.09 28.51 11.60
CA THR A 98 21.56 27.75 10.44
C THR A 98 20.51 26.75 10.93
N THR A 99 19.32 26.85 10.35
CA THR A 99 18.19 25.93 10.47
C THR A 99 18.58 24.50 10.09
N GLN A 100 18.52 23.56 11.03
CA GLN A 100 18.66 22.12 10.76
C GLN A 100 17.43 21.38 11.28
N SER A 101 16.53 21.11 10.34
CA SER A 101 15.49 20.09 10.39
C SER A 101 16.11 18.68 10.45
N PRO A 102 15.62 17.74 11.26
CA PRO A 102 16.05 16.35 11.18
C PRO A 102 15.48 15.71 9.91
N THR A 103 16.32 15.56 8.90
CA THR A 103 16.06 14.76 7.70
C THR A 103 15.99 13.28 8.08
N LEU A 104 14.78 12.73 8.14
CA LEU A 104 14.56 11.29 7.97
C LEU A 104 14.86 10.92 6.51
N PRO A 105 15.54 9.79 6.20
CA PRO A 105 15.71 9.36 4.83
C PRO A 105 14.37 8.85 4.28
N SER A 106 13.60 9.74 3.66
CA SER A 106 12.41 9.43 2.88
C SER A 106 12.81 8.67 1.62
N ARG A 107 12.93 7.34 1.73
CA ARG A 107 13.20 6.40 0.64
C ARG A 107 11.92 5.90 -0.06
N LEU A 108 10.88 6.72 -0.13
CA LEU A 108 9.61 6.35 -0.76
C LEU A 108 9.43 6.91 -2.18
N SER A 109 10.36 7.74 -2.67
CA SER A 109 10.29 8.33 -4.01
C SER A 109 10.82 7.43 -5.15
N SER A 110 11.30 6.21 -4.86
CA SER A 110 11.81 5.28 -5.89
C SER A 110 10.77 4.33 -6.48
N PHE A 111 9.51 4.35 -6.02
CA PHE A 111 8.48 3.40 -6.46
C PHE A 111 7.42 3.98 -7.41
N LEU A 112 7.52 5.27 -7.78
CA LEU A 112 6.52 5.93 -8.63
C LEU A 112 6.84 5.93 -10.13
N TYR A 113 7.75 5.06 -10.59
CA TYR A 113 7.96 4.83 -12.03
C TYR A 113 7.85 3.34 -12.37
N PRO A 114 6.81 2.92 -13.13
CA PRO A 114 6.83 1.66 -13.84
C PRO A 114 7.80 1.82 -15.03
N ARG A 115 9.11 1.63 -14.80
CA ARG A 115 10.03 1.41 -15.92
C ARG A 115 9.82 -0.01 -16.44
N LYS A 116 8.96 -0.12 -17.46
CA LYS A 116 8.95 -1.26 -18.38
C LYS A 116 10.39 -1.47 -18.88
N SER A 117 10.84 -2.70 -18.76
CA SER A 117 12.12 -3.22 -19.21
C SER A 117 12.27 -3.10 -20.73
N THR A 118 13.37 -2.49 -21.17
CA THR A 118 13.92 -2.63 -22.53
C THR A 118 15.39 -3.02 -22.39
N PRO A 119 15.82 -4.22 -22.86
CA PRO A 119 17.20 -4.63 -22.81
C PRO A 119 17.86 -4.40 -24.17
N THR A 120 18.39 -3.20 -24.46
CA THR A 120 19.34 -3.06 -25.59
C THR A 120 20.13 -1.75 -25.59
N LEU A 121 21.39 -1.88 -26.02
CA LEU A 121 22.35 -0.86 -26.46
C LEU A 121 23.13 -0.09 -25.36
N ARG A 122 24.16 -0.76 -24.82
CA ARG A 122 25.43 -0.06 -24.51
C ARG A 122 26.45 -0.41 -25.58
N ALA A 123 26.77 0.59 -26.40
CA ALA A 123 27.91 0.59 -27.29
C ALA A 123 29.19 0.96 -26.51
N ASP A 124 30.21 0.15 -26.77
CA ASP A 124 31.65 0.39 -26.75
C ASP A 124 32.34 1.05 -25.54
N THR A 125 33.21 0.25 -24.91
CA THR A 125 34.66 0.54 -24.89
C THR A 125 35.49 -0.72 -24.58
N ARG A 126 36.36 -1.06 -25.54
CA ARG A 126 37.75 -1.52 -25.32
C ARG A 126 38.05 -3.04 -25.15
N ARG A 127 38.51 -3.62 -26.27
CA ARG A 127 39.68 -4.51 -26.48
C ARG A 127 39.53 -6.05 -26.29
N GLN A 128 39.86 -6.72 -27.42
CA GLN A 128 40.60 -7.99 -27.57
C GLN A 128 39.86 -9.32 -27.33
N ASN A 129 39.31 -9.92 -28.39
CA ASN A 129 39.81 -11.19 -28.93
C ASN A 129 39.11 -11.58 -30.24
N SER A 130 39.88 -12.18 -31.14
CA SER A 130 39.58 -12.56 -32.52
C SER A 130 38.90 -13.93 -32.64
N LEU A 131 37.70 -14.02 -33.25
CA LEU A 131 37.12 -15.22 -33.87
C LEU A 131 36.13 -14.81 -35.00
N PRO A 132 35.87 -15.68 -36.01
CA PRO A 132 35.29 -15.30 -37.31
C PRO A 132 33.77 -15.08 -37.28
N LEU A 133 33.34 -14.12 -38.11
CA LEU A 133 31.99 -13.60 -38.31
C LEU A 133 31.04 -14.61 -39.00
N PRO A 134 29.81 -14.82 -38.50
CA PRO A 134 28.68 -15.27 -39.33
C PRO A 134 27.92 -14.06 -39.90
N ALA A 135 27.48 -14.18 -41.16
CA ALA A 135 26.88 -13.13 -41.98
C ALA A 135 25.65 -12.43 -41.33
N PRO A 136 25.38 -11.15 -41.67
CA PRO A 136 24.19 -10.44 -41.20
C PRO A 136 22.90 -11.04 -41.79
N PRO A 137 21.82 -11.18 -41.01
CA PRO A 137 20.49 -11.52 -41.54
C PRO A 137 19.98 -10.39 -42.45
N PRO A 138 19.13 -10.71 -43.46
CA PRO A 138 18.63 -9.73 -44.41
C PRO A 138 17.84 -8.61 -43.72
N PRO A 139 17.83 -7.38 -44.27
CA PRO A 139 17.04 -6.28 -43.72
C PRO A 139 15.55 -6.65 -43.69
N PRO A 140 14.81 -6.26 -42.64
CA PRO A 140 13.36 -6.43 -42.63
C PRO A 140 12.74 -5.70 -43.84
N PRO A 141 11.67 -6.24 -44.45
CA PRO A 141 11.01 -5.56 -45.55
C PRO A 141 10.57 -4.16 -45.09
N LEU A 142 11.13 -3.15 -45.75
CA LEU A 142 10.88 -1.73 -45.56
C LEU A 142 9.53 -1.32 -46.17
N PHE A 143 8.43 -1.98 -45.86
CA PHE A 143 7.10 -1.49 -46.25
C PHE A 143 6.07 -1.95 -45.21
N PRO A 144 5.46 -1.05 -44.41
CA PRO A 144 4.12 -1.33 -43.93
C PRO A 144 3.25 -1.33 -45.18
N ASP A 145 2.71 -2.48 -45.55
CA ASP A 145 1.63 -2.59 -46.53
C ASP A 145 0.63 -1.47 -46.25
N ALA A 146 0.20 -0.79 -47.31
CA ALA A 146 -0.70 0.35 -47.26
C ALA A 146 -1.89 0.05 -46.35
N ALA A 147 -1.79 0.45 -45.07
CA ALA A 147 -2.92 0.43 -44.16
C ALA A 147 -4.01 1.22 -44.87
N SER A 148 -5.14 0.57 -45.11
CA SER A 148 -6.23 1.22 -45.80
C SER A 148 -6.60 2.47 -44.98
N THR A 149 -7.10 3.51 -45.64
CA THR A 149 -7.52 4.73 -44.94
C THR A 149 -8.52 4.43 -43.82
N GLU A 150 -9.28 3.34 -43.96
CA GLU A 150 -10.18 2.79 -42.96
C GLU A 150 -9.45 2.25 -41.73
N ASP A 151 -8.40 1.43 -41.90
CA ASP A 151 -7.57 0.93 -40.81
C ASP A 151 -6.89 2.05 -40.01
N LEU A 152 -6.47 3.14 -40.68
CA LEU A 152 -5.88 4.30 -40.01
C LEU A 152 -6.91 5.07 -39.18
N VAL A 153 -8.15 5.20 -39.66
CA VAL A 153 -9.25 5.83 -38.90
C VAL A 153 -9.64 4.96 -37.71
N GLU A 154 -9.70 3.64 -37.88
CA GLU A 154 -9.92 2.72 -36.76
C GLU A 154 -8.79 2.79 -35.72
N ALA A 155 -7.53 2.82 -36.14
CA ALA A 155 -6.39 2.94 -35.23
C ALA A 155 -6.41 4.27 -34.46
N LEU A 156 -6.74 5.38 -35.15
CA LEU A 156 -6.84 6.70 -34.54
C LEU A 156 -8.00 6.77 -33.53
N THR A 157 -9.17 6.22 -33.86
CA THR A 157 -10.30 6.19 -32.93
C THR A 157 -9.99 5.37 -31.69
N ARG A 158 -9.30 4.22 -31.83
CA ARG A 158 -8.81 3.42 -30.69
C ARG A 158 -7.81 4.21 -29.83
N GLU A 159 -6.85 4.90 -30.43
CA GLU A 159 -5.90 5.76 -29.68
C GLU A 159 -6.63 6.86 -28.91
N GLN A 160 -7.55 7.57 -29.57
CA GLN A 160 -8.34 8.60 -28.92
C GLN A 160 -9.20 8.06 -27.78
N THR A 161 -9.78 6.87 -27.91
CA THR A 161 -10.53 6.24 -26.80
C THR A 161 -9.63 5.94 -25.62
N LEU A 162 -8.45 5.35 -25.86
CA LEU A 162 -7.48 5.05 -24.81
C LEU A 162 -6.98 6.32 -24.13
N ARG A 163 -6.77 7.39 -24.90
CA ARG A 163 -6.36 8.68 -24.39
C ARG A 163 -7.44 9.32 -23.51
N ARG A 164 -8.69 9.34 -23.97
CA ARG A 164 -9.83 9.83 -23.15
C ARG A 164 -9.99 9.01 -21.87
N GLU A 165 -9.81 7.70 -21.92
CA GLU A 165 -9.84 6.84 -20.73
C GLU A 165 -8.70 7.16 -19.76
N ALA A 166 -7.48 7.37 -20.26
CA ALA A 166 -6.34 7.76 -19.45
C ALA A 166 -6.55 9.15 -18.81
N GLU A 167 -7.03 10.12 -19.58
CA GLU A 167 -7.37 11.47 -19.10
C GLU A 167 -8.47 11.43 -18.03
N ARG A 168 -9.49 10.57 -18.20
CA ARG A 168 -10.52 10.35 -17.18
C ARG A 168 -9.92 9.79 -15.89
N ARG A 169 -9.06 8.76 -15.98
CA ARG A 169 -8.38 8.18 -14.81
C ARG A 169 -7.52 9.22 -14.11
N LEU A 170 -6.73 10.00 -14.86
CA LEU A 170 -5.95 11.10 -14.30
C LEU A 170 -6.83 12.13 -13.59
N SER A 171 -7.94 12.54 -14.21
CA SER A 171 -8.88 13.49 -13.61
C SER A 171 -9.55 12.94 -12.35
N ALA A 172 -9.88 11.64 -12.30
CA ALA A 172 -10.42 11.00 -11.11
C ALA A 172 -9.40 10.99 -9.98
N THR A 173 -8.15 10.59 -10.26
CA THR A 173 -7.08 10.61 -9.26
C THR A 173 -6.74 12.03 -8.77
N SER A 174 -6.80 13.04 -9.64
CA SER A 174 -6.59 14.44 -9.24
C SER A 174 -7.65 14.88 -8.22
N LYS A 175 -8.92 14.54 -8.47
CA LYS A 175 -10.02 14.86 -7.55
C LYS A 175 -9.88 14.14 -6.21
N GLU A 176 -9.53 12.86 -6.21
CA GLU A 176 -9.29 12.12 -4.97
C GLU A 176 -8.15 12.76 -4.15
N VAL A 177 -7.07 13.18 -4.81
CA VAL A 177 -5.96 13.89 -4.14
C VAL A 177 -6.42 15.25 -3.59
N GLU A 178 -7.21 16.00 -4.34
CA GLU A 178 -7.78 17.27 -3.90
C GLU A 178 -8.70 17.06 -2.67
N GLU A 179 -9.60 16.09 -2.69
CA GLU A 179 -10.49 15.73 -1.58
C GLU A 179 -9.70 15.33 -0.33
N LEU A 180 -8.70 14.47 -0.48
CA LEU A 180 -7.80 14.08 0.62
C LEU A 180 -7.03 15.28 1.18
N SER A 181 -6.58 16.20 0.31
CA SER A 181 -5.89 17.41 0.74
C SER A 181 -6.79 18.32 1.55
N VAL A 182 -8.04 18.53 1.12
CA VAL A 182 -9.03 19.33 1.83
C VAL A 182 -9.31 18.73 3.20
N SER A 183 -9.58 17.42 3.26
CA SER A 183 -9.84 16.71 4.51
C SER A 183 -8.65 16.82 5.49
N LEU A 184 -7.41 16.68 5.00
CA LEU A 184 -6.21 16.81 5.84
C LEU A 184 -6.03 18.23 6.37
N PHE A 185 -6.29 19.26 5.55
CA PHE A 185 -6.22 20.65 5.99
C PHE A 185 -7.32 20.99 7.00
N GLU A 186 -8.53 20.48 6.82
CA GLU A 186 -9.62 20.64 7.78
C GLU A 186 -9.27 20.00 9.12
N GLN A 187 -8.82 18.74 9.11
CA GLN A 187 -8.39 18.04 10.33
C GLN A 187 -7.24 18.76 11.04
N ALA A 188 -6.25 19.25 10.28
CA ALA A 188 -5.15 20.02 10.84
C ALA A 188 -5.63 21.33 11.47
N ASN A 189 -6.55 22.04 10.82
CA ASN A 189 -7.13 23.27 11.35
C ASN A 189 -7.93 23.02 12.63
N GLU A 190 -8.71 21.93 12.69
CA GLU A 190 -9.44 21.53 13.90
C GLU A 190 -8.50 21.23 15.08
N MET A 191 -7.43 20.47 14.83
CA MET A 191 -6.42 20.14 15.85
C MET A 191 -5.75 21.41 16.39
N VAL A 192 -5.35 22.33 15.52
CA VAL A 192 -4.75 23.61 15.92
C VAL A 192 -5.76 24.48 16.68
N ALA A 193 -7.02 24.51 16.25
CA ALA A 193 -8.05 25.24 16.97
C ALA A 193 -8.30 24.65 18.37
N ALA A 194 -8.31 23.32 18.51
CA ALA A 194 -8.41 22.64 19.79
C ALA A 194 -7.21 22.97 20.69
N GLU A 195 -5.99 22.93 20.16
CA GLU A 195 -4.78 23.31 20.88
C GLU A 195 -4.85 24.77 21.35
N ARG A 196 -5.19 25.71 20.47
CA ARG A 196 -5.34 27.14 20.82
C ARG A 196 -6.35 27.35 21.94
N ARG A 197 -7.51 26.66 21.89
CA ARG A 197 -8.52 26.71 22.95
C ARG A 197 -8.00 26.12 24.26
N ALA A 198 -7.33 24.97 24.22
CA ALA A 198 -6.77 24.32 25.40
C ALA A 198 -5.68 25.18 26.04
N ARG A 199 -4.79 25.75 25.21
CA ARG A 199 -3.73 26.66 25.62
C ARG A 199 -4.29 27.92 26.27
N ALA A 200 -5.29 28.57 25.67
CA ALA A 200 -5.93 29.74 26.27
C ALA A 200 -6.53 29.44 27.66
N LYS A 201 -7.20 28.29 27.82
CA LYS A 201 -7.75 27.86 29.13
C LYS A 201 -6.67 27.62 30.18
N LEU A 202 -5.54 27.04 29.77
CA LEU A 202 -4.41 26.82 30.68
C LEU A 202 -3.75 28.14 31.06
N GLU A 203 -3.54 29.04 30.09
CA GLU A 203 -2.98 30.38 30.33
C GLU A 203 -3.87 31.20 31.29
N GLU A 204 -5.20 31.13 31.16
CA GLU A 204 -6.15 31.73 32.11
C GLU A 204 -5.96 31.17 33.53
N ARG A 205 -5.97 29.84 33.68
CA ARG A 205 -5.82 29.18 34.98
C ARG A 205 -4.46 29.46 35.63
N VAL A 206 -3.40 29.55 34.82
CA VAL A 206 -2.06 29.92 35.29
C VAL A 206 -2.09 31.37 35.80
N GLY A 207 -2.67 32.31 35.06
CA GLY A 207 -2.79 33.69 35.51
C GLY A 207 -3.60 33.85 36.81
N GLU A 208 -4.64 33.04 37.02
CA GLU A 208 -5.37 33.01 38.31
C GLU A 208 -4.55 32.42 39.46
N LEU A 209 -3.71 31.43 39.19
CA LEU A 209 -2.81 30.86 40.19
C LEU A 209 -1.73 31.88 40.59
N GLU A 210 -1.11 32.53 39.60
CA GLU A 210 -0.09 33.57 39.82
C GLU A 210 -0.64 34.72 40.67
N LYS A 211 -1.83 35.25 40.35
CA LYS A 211 -2.49 36.29 41.18
C LYS A 211 -2.70 35.85 42.63
N ARG A 212 -3.12 34.60 42.83
CA ARG A 212 -3.33 34.06 44.19
C ARG A 212 -2.03 33.91 44.95
N ASP A 213 -0.96 33.51 44.27
CA ASP A 213 0.34 33.33 44.91
C ASP A 213 1.01 34.68 45.20
N ASP A 214 0.84 35.68 44.35
CA ASP A 214 1.21 37.07 44.63
C ASP A 214 0.49 37.62 45.87
N ASP A 215 -0.82 37.42 45.97
CA ASP A 215 -1.61 37.86 47.12
C ASP A 215 -1.19 37.17 48.42
N LYS A 216 -0.87 35.87 48.37
CA LYS A 216 -0.33 35.14 49.51
C LYS A 216 1.07 35.63 49.89
N GLY A 217 1.94 35.85 48.90
CA GLY A 217 3.28 36.42 49.11
C GLY A 217 3.20 37.74 49.87
N ARG A 218 2.35 38.66 49.40
CA ARG A 218 2.12 39.96 50.08
C ARG A 218 1.60 39.82 51.51
N ARG A 219 0.84 38.77 51.82
CA ARG A 219 0.37 38.50 53.19
C ARG A 219 1.50 37.95 54.06
N LEU A 220 2.30 37.04 53.52
CA LEU A 220 3.48 36.49 54.19
C LEU A 220 4.49 37.60 54.50
N ASP A 221 4.80 38.48 53.55
CA ASP A 221 5.71 39.62 53.77
C ASP A 221 5.27 40.49 54.97
N ARG A 222 3.97 40.73 55.10
CA ARG A 222 3.42 41.50 56.24
C ARG A 222 3.58 40.75 57.56
N LEU A 223 3.36 39.44 57.55
CA LEU A 223 3.51 38.58 58.72
C LEU A 223 4.99 38.47 59.12
N GLU A 224 5.90 38.28 58.17
CA GLU A 224 7.34 38.26 58.38
C GLU A 224 7.83 39.59 58.95
N ALA A 225 7.36 40.72 58.42
CA ALA A 225 7.67 42.04 58.97
C ALA A 225 7.16 42.21 60.41
N ALA A 226 6.00 41.62 60.75
CA ALA A 226 5.47 41.64 62.11
C ALA A 226 6.25 40.73 63.06
N VAL A 227 6.58 39.51 62.64
CA VAL A 227 7.41 38.57 63.41
C VAL A 227 8.79 39.16 63.64
N ALA A 228 9.44 39.73 62.63
CA ALA A 228 10.74 40.39 62.77
C ALA A 228 10.69 41.56 63.77
N ARG A 229 9.58 42.31 63.83
CA ARG A 229 9.38 43.33 64.89
C ARG A 229 9.29 42.69 66.27
N ILE A 230 8.52 41.61 66.43
CA ILE A 230 8.37 40.89 67.69
C ILE A 230 9.71 40.31 68.15
N GLU A 231 10.48 39.71 67.25
CA GLU A 231 11.81 39.18 67.55
C GLU A 231 12.78 40.27 68.01
N ARG A 232 12.78 41.44 67.36
CA ARG A 232 13.57 42.60 67.82
C ARG A 232 13.19 43.02 69.23
N VAL A 233 11.90 43.16 69.52
CA VAL A 233 11.41 43.55 70.85
C VAL A 233 11.75 42.48 71.88
N ARG A 234 11.58 41.20 71.56
CA ARG A 234 11.97 40.07 72.43
C ARG A 234 13.47 40.08 72.74
N GLY A 235 14.32 40.38 71.76
CA GLY A 235 15.77 40.52 71.98
C GLY A 235 16.14 41.68 72.90
N MET A 236 15.43 42.81 72.82
CA MET A 236 15.62 43.96 73.72
C MET A 236 15.06 43.74 75.13
N LEU A 237 13.96 42.99 75.24
CA LEU A 237 13.34 42.61 76.52
C LEU A 237 14.04 41.44 77.20
N GLY A 238 15.16 40.95 76.63
CA GLY A 238 15.97 39.84 77.16
C GLY A 238 16.36 40.03 78.62
N LYS A 239 15.49 39.52 79.50
CA LYS A 239 15.81 38.50 80.49
C LYS A 239 15.63 37.12 79.85
#